data_AF-A0A959Q523-F1
#
_entry.id   AF-A0A959Q523-F1
#
_cell.length_a   1.000
_cell.length_b   1.000
_cell.length_c   1.000
_cell.angle_alpha   90.00
_cell.angle_beta   90.00
_cell.angle_gamma   90.00
#
_symmetry.space_group_name_H-M   'P 1'
#
loop_
_entity.id
_entity.type
_entity.pdbx_description
1 polymer ?
#
loop_
_entity_poly.entity_id
_entity_poly.type
_entity_poly.pdbx_seq_one_letter_code
_entity_poly.pdbx_strand_id
1 'polypeptide(L)'
;HHRYTLEFTSNPAWYAVQALPYLMEYPYECTEQIFSRYYANALAASVANSHPKVKSVFDQWRDQPAMESNLAKNQELKSALLEETPWVLQALDEKEQKKQIGLLFDLNRMGKEQTAALDKLADYQLPGGGFAWFPGGRDNWYITQYIVEGFGHLHRLGVTDVRRKEATWRMVKDAVAYTDQRMIEYYDRLAGQVKRGQAKWEDDHLDPIVIHYLYTRSFYLVDQTAQANKDGQVFDKDQGIYIALDGKIEQVFDYFVGQAEKYWLNKGIYQEGMVALALQRVKKPQAPAAIVKSLKERSMEKEELGRYWKQPAGYFWYQHPIETQALMIEVFDEVAKDARAVEDLKLWLLKNKQTNHWKTTKATASAVYALLMNGDNWLLDDQPVQIQLGKKPDPLRQNAIEAAQASSEAGTGYFKLAFDQEQMSNDLATIKVSNPNKGPAWGAVYWQYFEQLDKIDQFEETPLTLQKQLFKVELGPQGEVLRPVAEGAVLSPGDKLKVRIELRVDRPMEYVHMKDMRASGLEPINVISRYKWQGGLGYYESTRDVSTNFFFSNLPTGTYVFEYPLRVVHKGDFSNGITTIQCMYAPEFTSHSEGVRIRVD
;
A
#
# COMPACT_ATOMS: atom_id res chain seq x y z
N HIS A 1 -31.15 -18.64 -8.90
CA HIS A 1 -29.89 -18.42 -8.15
C HIS A 1 -29.00 -19.62 -8.36
N HIS A 2 -27.70 -19.42 -8.48
CA HIS A 2 -26.75 -20.45 -8.88
C HIS A 2 -25.83 -20.85 -7.73
N ARG A 3 -25.31 -19.88 -6.96
CA ARG A 3 -24.32 -20.14 -5.92
C ARG A 3 -24.31 -19.02 -4.88
N TYR A 4 -24.08 -19.37 -3.62
CA TYR A 4 -23.81 -18.43 -2.54
C TYR A 4 -22.42 -18.73 -1.97
N THR A 5 -21.50 -17.77 -2.02
CA THR A 5 -20.13 -17.95 -1.52
C THR A 5 -19.84 -16.92 -0.43
N LEU A 6 -19.36 -17.39 0.72
CA LEU A 6 -18.76 -16.57 1.77
C LEU A 6 -17.24 -16.75 1.69
N GLU A 7 -16.50 -15.66 1.67
CA GLU A 7 -15.08 -15.66 1.98
C GLU A 7 -14.80 -14.70 3.12
N PHE A 8 -13.83 -15.02 3.96
CA PHE A 8 -13.56 -14.22 5.14
C PHE A 8 -12.11 -14.37 5.60
N THR A 9 -11.52 -13.27 6.05
CA THR A 9 -10.20 -13.19 6.69
C THR A 9 -10.38 -12.62 8.09
N SER A 10 -10.09 -13.43 9.11
CA SER A 10 -10.23 -13.01 10.51
C SER A 10 -9.07 -12.14 11.00
N ASN A 11 -7.87 -12.29 10.43
CA ASN A 11 -6.69 -11.53 10.82
C ASN A 11 -5.88 -11.02 9.60
N PRO A 12 -6.31 -9.91 8.97
CA PRO A 12 -5.66 -9.34 7.81
C PRO A 12 -4.29 -8.72 8.06
N ALA A 13 -3.88 -8.51 9.32
CA ALA A 13 -2.56 -7.97 9.63
C ALA A 13 -1.43 -8.88 9.09
N TRP A 14 -1.69 -10.18 8.98
CA TRP A 14 -0.77 -11.15 8.39
C TRP A 14 -0.49 -10.92 6.90
N TYR A 15 -1.36 -10.22 6.16
CA TYR A 15 -1.05 -9.87 4.76
C TYR A 15 0.12 -8.90 4.61
N ALA A 16 0.37 -8.06 5.62
CA ALA A 16 1.56 -7.22 5.64
C ALA A 16 2.83 -8.07 5.84
N VAL A 17 2.77 -9.07 6.72
CA VAL A 17 3.88 -10.02 6.95
C VAL A 17 4.16 -10.85 5.70
N GLN A 18 3.12 -11.29 4.99
CA GLN A 18 3.26 -12.03 3.72
C GLN A 18 3.94 -11.22 2.61
N ALA A 19 4.04 -9.89 2.73
CA ALA A 19 4.73 -9.04 1.75
C ALA A 19 6.26 -8.95 1.98
N LEU A 20 6.78 -9.43 3.12
CA LEU A 20 8.21 -9.36 3.46
C LEU A 20 9.18 -10.06 2.47
N PRO A 21 8.89 -11.22 1.86
CA PRO A 21 9.84 -11.92 0.99
C PRO A 21 10.32 -11.11 -0.21
N TYR A 22 9.51 -10.17 -0.71
CA TYR A 22 9.88 -9.27 -1.81
C TYR A 22 11.22 -8.56 -1.56
N LEU A 23 11.53 -8.32 -0.29
CA LEU A 23 12.74 -7.62 0.15
C LEU A 23 14.01 -8.43 -0.14
N MET A 24 13.93 -9.76 -0.15
CA MET A 24 15.08 -10.67 -0.24
C MET A 24 15.56 -10.92 -1.68
N GLU A 25 14.65 -10.96 -2.65
CA GLU A 25 14.92 -11.51 -3.98
C GLU A 25 15.39 -10.48 -5.02
N TYR A 26 15.45 -9.20 -4.65
CA TYR A 26 15.84 -8.18 -5.63
C TYR A 26 17.31 -8.40 -6.07
N PRO A 27 17.58 -8.65 -7.37
CA PRO A 27 18.81 -9.29 -7.84
C PRO A 27 20.03 -8.37 -7.86
N TYR A 28 19.83 -7.09 -7.58
CA TYR A 28 20.88 -6.09 -7.66
C TYR A 28 21.61 -5.95 -6.30
N GLU A 29 22.90 -5.64 -6.38
CA GLU A 29 23.80 -5.48 -5.24
C GLU A 29 24.17 -4.01 -4.99
N CYS A 30 23.21 -3.08 -5.17
CA CYS A 30 23.44 -1.70 -4.75
C CYS A 30 23.38 -1.60 -3.21
N THR A 31 24.04 -0.61 -2.64
CA THR A 31 24.20 -0.49 -1.17
C THR A 31 22.85 -0.36 -0.45
N GLU A 32 21.91 0.39 -1.05
CA GLU A 32 20.54 0.56 -0.52
C GLU A 32 19.81 -0.79 -0.43
N GLN A 33 19.91 -1.63 -1.46
CA GLN A 33 19.24 -2.93 -1.50
C GLN A 33 19.85 -3.93 -0.51
N ILE A 34 21.18 -3.93 -0.35
CA ILE A 34 21.85 -4.76 0.65
C ILE A 34 21.35 -4.39 2.05
N PHE A 35 21.27 -3.09 2.35
CA PHE A 35 20.74 -2.61 3.62
C PHE A 35 19.26 -2.93 3.80
N SER A 36 18.43 -2.72 2.77
CA SER A 36 16.99 -3.06 2.80
C SER A 36 16.75 -4.55 3.05
N ARG A 37 17.57 -5.44 2.47
CA ARG A 37 17.57 -6.88 2.78
C ARG A 37 17.91 -7.16 4.24
N TYR A 38 18.96 -6.53 4.76
CA TYR A 38 19.33 -6.65 6.17
C TYR A 38 18.20 -6.18 7.10
N TYR A 39 17.64 -5.00 6.84
CA TYR A 39 16.55 -4.40 7.60
C TYR A 39 15.32 -5.31 7.65
N ALA A 40 14.89 -5.80 6.48
CA ALA A 40 13.80 -6.76 6.34
C ALA A 40 14.02 -8.04 7.15
N ASN A 41 15.20 -8.65 6.99
CA ASN A 41 15.55 -9.89 7.69
C ASN A 41 15.64 -9.68 9.20
N ALA A 42 16.12 -8.52 9.66
CA ALA A 42 16.17 -8.17 11.07
C ALA A 42 14.77 -8.06 11.66
N LEU A 43 13.86 -7.31 11.00
CA LEU A 43 12.47 -7.19 11.43
C LEU A 43 11.75 -8.54 11.42
N ALA A 44 11.87 -9.29 10.33
CA ALA A 44 11.26 -10.62 10.21
C ALA A 44 11.74 -11.56 11.31
N ALA A 45 13.05 -11.56 11.61
CA ALA A 45 13.61 -12.39 12.69
C ALA A 45 13.09 -11.96 14.05
N SER A 46 12.99 -10.66 14.32
CA SER A 46 12.44 -10.17 15.58
C SER A 46 10.97 -10.56 15.74
N VAL A 47 10.15 -10.40 14.69
CA VAL A 47 8.73 -10.78 14.70
C VAL A 47 8.56 -12.28 14.89
N ALA A 48 9.32 -13.10 14.18
CA ALA A 48 9.27 -14.56 14.33
C ALA A 48 9.66 -15.03 15.74
N ASN A 49 10.55 -14.30 16.42
CA ASN A 49 11.01 -14.64 17.76
C ASN A 49 10.27 -13.88 18.87
N SER A 50 9.39 -12.91 18.55
CA SER A 50 8.73 -12.09 19.57
C SER A 50 7.64 -12.85 20.31
N HIS A 51 7.00 -13.84 19.67
CA HIS A 51 5.92 -14.61 20.30
C HIS A 51 5.84 -16.05 19.78
N PRO A 52 5.67 -17.07 20.65
CA PRO A 52 5.56 -18.49 20.24
C PRO A 52 4.48 -18.77 19.21
N LYS A 53 3.36 -18.05 19.30
CA LYS A 53 2.24 -18.13 18.34
C LYS A 53 2.64 -17.68 16.93
N VAL A 54 3.38 -16.59 16.83
CA VAL A 54 3.86 -16.07 15.53
C VAL A 54 4.81 -17.08 14.91
N LYS A 55 5.72 -17.65 15.72
CA LYS A 55 6.60 -18.75 15.29
C LYS A 55 5.82 -19.97 14.78
N SER A 56 4.75 -20.37 15.48
CA SER A 56 3.92 -21.51 15.06
C SER A 56 3.25 -21.30 13.70
N VAL A 57 2.79 -20.08 13.41
CA VAL A 57 2.25 -19.74 12.08
C VAL A 57 3.33 -19.89 11.01
N PHE A 58 4.54 -19.40 11.27
CA PHE A 58 5.66 -19.55 10.32
C PHE A 58 6.08 -21.00 10.10
N ASP A 59 6.12 -21.82 11.16
CA ASP A 59 6.38 -23.26 11.04
C ASP A 59 5.33 -23.94 10.15
N GLN A 60 4.04 -23.59 10.30
CA GLN A 60 2.97 -24.11 9.43
C GLN A 60 3.13 -23.68 7.97
N TRP A 61 3.51 -22.42 7.71
CA TRP A 61 3.75 -21.93 6.35
C TRP A 61 4.96 -22.59 5.68
N ARG A 62 5.98 -22.98 6.44
CA ARG A 62 7.12 -23.73 5.93
C ARG A 62 6.73 -25.11 5.44
N ASP A 63 5.83 -25.77 6.16
CA ASP A 63 5.50 -27.17 5.94
C ASP A 63 4.29 -27.37 4.98
N GLN A 64 3.67 -26.26 4.51
CA GLN A 64 2.54 -26.26 3.57
C GLN A 64 2.97 -25.95 2.12
N PRO A 65 2.18 -26.39 1.11
CA PRO A 65 2.34 -25.94 -0.27
C PRO A 65 2.29 -24.42 -0.38
N ALA A 66 3.00 -23.87 -1.37
CA ALA A 66 3.04 -22.43 -1.62
C ALA A 66 1.62 -21.85 -1.72
N MET A 67 1.35 -20.83 -0.89
CA MET A 67 0.08 -20.10 -0.93
C MET A 67 -0.11 -19.46 -2.30
N GLU A 68 -1.35 -19.47 -2.78
CA GLU A 68 -1.70 -18.80 -4.03
C GLU A 68 -1.58 -17.27 -3.91
N SER A 69 -1.20 -16.63 -5.01
CA SER A 69 -1.27 -15.17 -5.15
C SER A 69 -2.73 -14.71 -5.14
N ASN A 70 -2.97 -13.47 -4.72
CA ASN A 70 -4.35 -12.97 -4.66
C ASN A 70 -4.97 -12.88 -6.07
N LEU A 71 -4.14 -12.68 -7.10
CA LEU A 71 -4.55 -12.76 -8.51
C LEU A 71 -4.93 -14.17 -8.97
N ALA A 72 -4.40 -15.24 -8.38
CA ALA A 72 -4.76 -16.62 -8.72
C ALA A 72 -5.92 -17.18 -7.88
N LYS A 73 -6.06 -16.73 -6.63
CA LYS A 73 -7.16 -17.16 -5.74
C LYS A 73 -8.54 -16.83 -6.33
N ASN A 74 -9.55 -17.64 -6.02
CA ASN A 74 -10.96 -17.36 -6.32
C ASN A 74 -11.28 -17.08 -7.80
N GLN A 75 -10.72 -17.89 -8.70
CA GLN A 75 -10.89 -17.70 -10.14
C GLN A 75 -12.37 -17.73 -10.58
N GLU A 76 -13.22 -18.48 -9.89
CA GLU A 76 -14.66 -18.55 -10.13
C GLU A 76 -15.47 -17.33 -9.66
N LEU A 77 -14.87 -16.42 -8.88
CA LEU A 77 -15.48 -15.14 -8.50
C LEU A 77 -15.04 -13.98 -9.42
N LYS A 78 -14.11 -14.26 -10.33
CA LYS A 78 -13.47 -13.25 -11.18
C LYS A 78 -14.15 -13.13 -12.54
N SER A 79 -14.27 -11.90 -13.02
CA SER A 79 -14.89 -11.55 -14.30
C SER A 79 -14.06 -11.95 -15.53
N ALA A 80 -12.78 -12.26 -15.33
CA ALA A 80 -11.86 -12.73 -16.37
C ALA A 80 -10.97 -13.87 -15.84
N LEU A 81 -10.62 -14.80 -16.74
CA LEU A 81 -9.58 -15.79 -16.50
C LEU A 81 -8.23 -15.10 -16.36
N LEU A 82 -7.44 -15.48 -15.36
CA LEU A 82 -6.12 -14.88 -15.15
C LEU A 82 -5.26 -14.95 -16.41
N GLU A 83 -5.31 -16.06 -17.15
CA GLU A 83 -4.59 -16.30 -18.40
C GLU A 83 -4.97 -15.34 -19.53
N GLU A 84 -6.17 -14.77 -19.48
CA GLU A 84 -6.65 -13.75 -20.43
C GLU A 84 -6.31 -12.32 -19.98
N THR A 85 -5.63 -12.16 -18.83
CA THR A 85 -5.21 -10.86 -18.31
C THR A 85 -3.72 -10.59 -18.59
N PRO A 86 -3.29 -9.32 -18.64
CA PRO A 86 -1.87 -8.96 -18.70
C PRO A 86 -1.06 -9.29 -17.43
N TRP A 87 -1.68 -9.89 -16.39
CA TRP A 87 -1.10 -9.98 -15.04
C TRP A 87 -0.69 -11.39 -14.60
N VAL A 88 -0.65 -12.35 -15.53
CA VAL A 88 -0.25 -13.74 -15.27
C VAL A 88 1.15 -13.79 -14.63
N LEU A 89 2.10 -13.01 -15.16
CA LEU A 89 3.47 -12.98 -14.64
C LEU A 89 3.52 -12.46 -13.20
N GLN A 90 2.78 -11.40 -12.88
CA GLN A 90 2.70 -10.85 -11.52
C GLN A 90 2.09 -11.86 -10.55
N ALA A 91 1.09 -12.64 -10.99
CA ALA A 91 0.50 -13.69 -10.18
C ALA A 91 1.47 -14.86 -9.92
N LEU A 92 2.30 -15.20 -10.90
CA LEU A 92 3.36 -16.22 -10.76
C LEU A 92 4.48 -15.72 -9.85
N ASP A 93 4.92 -14.48 -10.01
CA ASP A 93 5.95 -13.86 -9.16
C ASP A 93 5.51 -13.80 -7.70
N GLU A 94 4.27 -13.35 -7.42
CA GLU A 94 3.73 -13.31 -6.05
C GLU A 94 3.59 -14.73 -5.45
N LYS A 95 3.24 -15.74 -6.26
CA LYS A 95 3.19 -17.14 -5.81
C LYS A 95 4.57 -17.66 -5.43
N GLU A 96 5.60 -17.37 -6.22
CA GLU A 96 6.97 -17.77 -5.88
C GLU A 96 7.44 -17.01 -4.62
N GLN A 97 7.16 -15.70 -4.50
CA GLN A 97 7.46 -14.94 -3.28
C GLN A 97 6.80 -15.55 -2.04
N LYS A 98 5.53 -15.97 -2.12
CA LYS A 98 4.81 -16.62 -1.02
C LYS A 98 5.40 -17.98 -0.66
N LYS A 99 5.93 -18.74 -1.62
CA LYS A 99 6.67 -19.98 -1.36
C LYS A 99 7.95 -19.74 -0.56
N GLN A 100 8.62 -18.61 -0.82
CA GLN A 100 9.85 -18.24 -0.11
C GLN A 100 9.60 -17.80 1.33
N ILE A 101 8.37 -17.47 1.74
CA ILE A 101 8.01 -17.18 3.14
C ILE A 101 8.49 -18.31 4.05
N GLY A 102 8.18 -19.56 3.70
CA GLY A 102 8.59 -20.73 4.49
C GLY A 102 10.10 -20.87 4.64
N LEU A 103 10.85 -20.44 3.61
CA LEU A 103 12.33 -20.46 3.59
C LEU A 103 12.95 -19.24 4.29
N LEU A 104 12.27 -18.10 4.28
CA LEU A 104 12.67 -16.86 4.96
C LEU A 104 12.77 -17.09 6.46
N PHE A 105 11.85 -17.86 7.06
CA PHE A 105 11.80 -18.08 8.51
C PHE A 105 12.64 -19.26 9.01
N ASP A 106 13.56 -19.78 8.18
CA ASP A 106 14.66 -20.60 8.70
C ASP A 106 15.63 -19.69 9.47
N LEU A 107 15.49 -19.68 10.80
CA LEU A 107 16.29 -18.86 11.72
C LEU A 107 17.80 -18.99 11.51
N ASN A 108 18.29 -20.17 11.12
CA ASN A 108 19.72 -20.37 10.86
C ASN A 108 20.16 -19.70 9.56
N ARG A 109 19.29 -19.69 8.54
CA ARG A 109 19.52 -18.97 7.30
C ARG A 109 19.45 -17.47 7.52
N MET A 110 18.45 -16.97 8.25
CA MET A 110 18.29 -15.54 8.55
C MET A 110 19.54 -14.94 9.21
N GLY A 111 20.08 -15.61 10.24
CA GLY A 111 21.28 -15.12 10.93
C GLY A 111 22.52 -15.07 10.02
N LYS A 112 22.65 -16.02 9.08
CA LYS A 112 23.72 -16.03 8.08
C LYS A 112 23.55 -14.90 7.06
N GLU A 113 22.35 -14.72 6.52
CA GLU A 113 22.04 -13.64 5.56
C GLU A 113 22.23 -12.25 6.17
N GLN A 114 21.81 -12.06 7.42
CA GLN A 114 22.05 -10.80 8.15
C GLN A 114 23.54 -10.52 8.32
N THR A 115 24.33 -11.54 8.70
CA THR A 115 25.79 -11.39 8.84
C THR A 115 26.44 -11.08 7.50
N ALA A 116 26.11 -11.82 6.45
CA ALA A 116 26.66 -11.59 5.11
C ALA A 116 26.32 -10.19 4.57
N ALA A 117 25.10 -9.69 4.82
CA ALA A 117 24.72 -8.33 4.44
C ALA A 117 25.51 -7.26 5.21
N LEU A 118 25.71 -7.44 6.53
CA LEU A 118 26.53 -6.53 7.32
C LEU A 118 28.00 -6.51 6.90
N ASP A 119 28.56 -7.68 6.62
CA ASP A 119 29.96 -7.80 6.18
C ASP A 119 30.14 -7.11 4.81
N LYS A 120 29.21 -7.34 3.87
CA LYS A 120 29.19 -6.62 2.57
C LYS A 120 29.06 -5.11 2.72
N LEU A 121 28.20 -4.63 3.64
CA LEU A 121 28.08 -3.20 3.90
C LEU A 121 29.40 -2.65 4.44
N ALA A 122 30.05 -3.32 5.39
CA ALA A 122 31.34 -2.89 5.92
C ALA A 122 32.40 -2.79 4.80
N ASP A 123 32.42 -3.75 3.88
CA ASP A 123 33.32 -3.72 2.72
C ASP A 123 33.01 -2.59 1.72
N TYR A 124 31.76 -2.13 1.64
CA TYR A 124 31.32 -1.09 0.72
C TYR A 124 31.49 0.33 1.28
N GLN A 125 31.78 0.47 2.57
CA GLN A 125 32.03 1.75 3.19
C GLN A 125 33.35 2.36 2.67
N LEU A 126 33.29 3.60 2.19
CA LEU A 126 34.46 4.31 1.69
C LEU A 126 35.33 4.82 2.86
N PRO A 127 36.63 5.11 2.65
CA PRO A 127 37.53 5.58 3.72
C PRO A 127 37.05 6.83 4.47
N GLY A 128 36.21 7.65 3.85
CA GLY A 128 35.59 8.82 4.48
C GLY A 128 34.37 8.52 5.35
N GLY A 129 34.00 7.25 5.55
CA GLY A 129 32.82 6.81 6.31
C GLY A 129 31.51 6.77 5.53
N GLY A 130 31.47 7.39 4.35
CA GLY A 130 30.29 7.42 3.48
C GLY A 130 30.11 6.17 2.62
N PHE A 131 28.90 6.02 2.07
CA PHE A 131 28.56 4.95 1.13
C PHE A 131 28.26 5.52 -0.26
N ALA A 132 28.67 4.78 -1.29
CA ALA A 132 28.25 5.01 -2.66
C ALA A 132 26.90 4.33 -2.95
N TRP A 133 26.22 4.75 -4.01
CA TRP A 133 24.99 4.06 -4.46
C TRP A 133 25.29 2.63 -4.96
N PHE A 134 26.33 2.50 -5.79
CA PHE A 134 26.93 1.22 -6.18
C PHE A 134 28.40 1.19 -5.76
N PRO A 135 28.93 0.02 -5.36
CA PRO A 135 30.35 -0.14 -5.06
C PRO A 135 31.23 0.33 -6.24
N GLY A 136 32.34 0.99 -5.92
CA GLY A 136 33.23 1.65 -6.89
C GLY A 136 32.78 3.05 -7.33
N GLY A 137 31.60 3.51 -6.89
CA GLY A 137 31.12 4.88 -7.11
C GLY A 137 31.67 5.90 -6.10
N ARG A 138 31.21 7.16 -6.24
CA ARG A 138 31.47 8.22 -5.26
C ARG A 138 30.52 8.10 -4.07
N ASP A 139 30.97 8.57 -2.92
CA ASP A 139 30.13 8.70 -1.73
C ASP A 139 28.88 9.54 -2.01
N ASN A 140 27.79 9.20 -1.34
CA ASN A 140 26.50 9.83 -1.51
C ASN A 140 25.87 10.10 -0.14
N TRP A 141 25.51 11.37 0.09
CA TRP A 141 24.95 11.81 1.36
C TRP A 141 23.62 11.13 1.68
N TYR A 142 22.69 11.06 0.73
CA TYR A 142 21.38 10.44 0.92
C TYR A 142 21.49 8.94 1.22
N ILE A 143 22.30 8.19 0.45
CA ILE A 143 22.47 6.74 0.66
C ILE A 143 23.06 6.48 2.05
N THR A 144 24.02 7.30 2.49
CA THR A 144 24.59 7.16 3.82
C THR A 144 23.56 7.48 4.91
N GLN A 145 22.78 8.55 4.76
CA GLN A 145 21.70 8.88 5.70
C GLN A 145 20.63 7.79 5.78
N TYR A 146 20.29 7.16 4.65
CA TYR A 146 19.33 6.05 4.61
C TYR A 146 19.79 4.85 5.46
N ILE A 147 21.07 4.48 5.37
CA ILE A 147 21.65 3.39 6.15
C ILE A 147 21.68 3.76 7.65
N VAL A 148 22.13 4.98 7.97
CA VAL A 148 22.18 5.48 9.35
C VAL A 148 20.77 5.57 9.95
N GLU A 149 19.79 6.06 9.19
CA GLU A 149 18.38 6.12 9.61
C GLU A 149 17.87 4.72 9.97
N GLY A 150 18.06 3.74 9.08
CA GLY A 150 17.54 2.40 9.31
C GLY A 150 18.21 1.69 10.48
N PHE A 151 19.51 1.91 10.75
CA PHE A 151 20.14 1.41 11.97
C PHE A 151 19.56 2.07 13.23
N GLY A 152 19.31 3.39 13.18
CA GLY A 152 18.58 4.11 14.22
C GLY A 152 17.18 3.53 14.47
N HIS A 153 16.45 3.20 13.42
CA HIS A 153 15.13 2.54 13.49
C HIS A 153 15.23 1.18 14.14
N LEU A 154 16.06 0.27 13.62
CA LEU A 154 16.20 -1.09 14.16
C LEU A 154 16.61 -1.09 15.63
N HIS A 155 17.50 -0.18 16.01
CA HIS A 155 17.90 -0.03 17.40
C HIS A 155 16.76 0.47 18.28
N ARG A 156 16.04 1.52 17.87
CA ARG A 156 14.88 2.05 18.61
C ARG A 156 13.81 0.98 18.88
N LEU A 157 13.66 0.02 17.96
CA LEU A 157 12.73 -1.10 18.11
C LEU A 157 13.22 -2.22 19.02
N GLY A 158 14.48 -2.21 19.44
CA GLY A 158 15.11 -3.34 20.12
C GLY A 158 15.29 -4.57 19.22
N VAL A 159 15.25 -4.41 17.90
CA VAL A 159 15.33 -5.50 16.92
C VAL A 159 16.77 -5.95 16.73
N THR A 160 17.71 -5.00 16.76
CA THR A 160 19.14 -5.29 16.64
C THR A 160 19.95 -4.58 17.72
N ASP A 161 20.96 -5.29 18.22
CA ASP A 161 22.05 -4.70 18.95
C ASP A 161 23.18 -4.39 17.95
N VAL A 162 23.22 -3.15 17.47
CA VAL A 162 24.23 -2.65 16.53
C VAL A 162 25.64 -2.70 17.15
N ARG A 163 25.73 -2.67 18.49
CA ARG A 163 26.99 -2.70 19.26
C ARG A 163 27.51 -4.12 19.50
N ARG A 164 26.69 -5.14 19.25
CA ARG A 164 27.06 -6.56 19.38
C ARG A 164 28.32 -6.94 18.58
N LYS A 165 28.49 -6.38 17.38
CA LYS A 165 29.70 -6.57 16.56
C LYS A 165 30.45 -5.25 16.46
N GLU A 166 31.71 -5.24 16.89
CA GLU A 166 32.54 -4.03 16.87
C GLU A 166 32.68 -3.44 15.46
N ALA A 167 32.84 -4.29 14.43
CA ALA A 167 32.93 -3.86 13.04
C ALA A 167 31.65 -3.14 12.57
N THR A 168 30.47 -3.67 12.91
CA THR A 168 29.19 -3.03 12.58
C THR A 168 29.04 -1.69 13.29
N TRP A 169 29.39 -1.64 14.58
CA TRP A 169 29.32 -0.38 15.33
C TRP A 169 30.28 0.68 14.80
N ARG A 170 31.51 0.28 14.45
CA ARG A 170 32.49 1.17 13.82
C ARG A 170 31.97 1.72 12.50
N MET A 171 31.43 0.85 11.64
CA MET A 171 30.83 1.26 10.37
C MET A 171 29.72 2.30 10.58
N VAL A 172 28.82 2.09 11.54
CA VAL A 172 27.73 3.04 11.84
C VAL A 172 28.27 4.37 12.38
N LYS A 173 29.24 4.35 13.29
CA LYS A 173 29.87 5.60 13.79
C LYS A 173 30.55 6.39 12.69
N ASP A 174 31.30 5.72 11.83
CA ASP A 174 32.01 6.36 10.71
C ASP A 174 31.00 6.95 9.70
N ALA A 175 29.87 6.29 9.49
CA ALA A 175 28.77 6.80 8.66
C ALA A 175 28.09 8.04 9.27
N VAL A 176 27.85 8.05 10.59
CA VAL A 176 27.32 9.23 11.31
C VAL A 176 28.29 10.40 11.21
N ALA A 177 29.58 10.17 11.45
CA ALA A 177 30.62 11.20 11.32
C ALA A 177 30.67 11.77 9.89
N TYR A 178 30.52 10.91 8.87
CA TYR A 178 30.42 11.36 7.48
C TYR A 178 29.21 12.26 7.23
N THR A 179 28.02 11.90 7.76
CA THR A 179 26.81 12.74 7.60
C THR A 179 26.95 14.09 8.32
N ASP A 180 27.59 14.10 9.49
CA ASP A 180 27.89 15.32 10.24
C ASP A 180 28.85 16.23 9.44
N GLN A 181 29.88 15.64 8.82
CA GLN A 181 30.80 16.38 7.95
C GLN A 181 30.10 16.96 6.71
N ARG A 182 29.20 16.22 6.05
CA ARG A 182 28.41 16.74 4.91
C ARG A 182 27.48 17.87 5.32
N MET A 183 26.95 17.82 6.54
CA MET A 183 26.13 18.89 7.10
C MET A 183 26.95 20.16 7.37
N ILE A 184 28.17 20.03 7.91
CA ILE A 184 29.11 21.15 8.08
C ILE A 184 29.43 21.81 6.73
N GLU A 185 29.73 21.01 5.70
CA GLU A 185 30.03 21.52 4.36
C GLU A 185 28.83 22.24 3.73
N TYR A 186 27.62 21.72 3.95
CA TYR A 186 26.38 22.39 3.55
C TYR A 186 26.26 23.77 4.21
N TYR A 187 26.45 23.83 5.53
CA TYR A 187 26.43 25.09 6.28
C TYR A 187 27.53 26.07 5.84
N ASP A 188 28.74 25.59 5.56
CA ASP A 188 29.85 26.46 5.10
C ASP A 188 29.60 27.08 3.73
N ARG A 189 28.96 26.33 2.82
CA ARG A 189 28.52 26.87 1.53
C ARG A 189 27.49 27.98 1.71
N LEU A 190 26.52 27.76 2.60
CA LEU A 190 25.53 28.77 2.98
C LEU A 190 26.19 30.00 3.60
N ALA A 191 27.10 29.82 4.56
CA ALA A 191 27.86 30.90 5.17
C ALA A 191 28.62 31.73 4.12
N GLY A 192 29.20 31.06 3.11
CA GLY A 192 29.83 31.71 1.97
C GLY A 192 28.86 32.52 1.11
N GLN A 193 27.64 32.02 0.86
CA GLN A 193 26.59 32.75 0.14
C GLN A 193 26.12 33.98 0.92
N VAL A 194 25.93 33.84 2.24
CA VAL A 194 25.55 34.96 3.11
C VAL A 194 26.63 36.06 3.10
N LYS A 195 27.92 35.68 3.22
CA LYS A 195 29.04 36.64 3.12
C LYS A 195 29.09 37.39 1.79
N ARG A 196 28.64 36.76 0.69
CA ARG A 196 28.55 37.37 -0.64
C ARG A 196 27.25 38.14 -0.88
N GLY A 197 26.35 38.22 0.11
CA GLY A 197 25.04 38.85 -0.02
C GLY A 197 24.05 38.09 -0.91
N GLN A 198 24.30 36.81 -1.17
CA GLN A 198 23.46 35.95 -2.03
C GLN A 198 22.33 35.24 -1.27
N ALA A 199 22.40 35.23 0.06
CA ALA A 199 21.42 34.65 0.97
C ALA A 199 21.47 35.40 2.31
N LYS A 200 20.45 35.21 3.16
CA LYS A 200 20.44 35.67 4.55
C LYS A 200 20.28 34.48 5.49
N TRP A 201 20.85 34.56 6.69
CA TRP A 201 20.71 33.50 7.70
C TRP A 201 19.25 33.31 8.12
N GLU A 202 18.45 34.36 7.99
CA GLU A 202 17.03 34.32 8.31
C GLU A 202 16.20 33.66 7.21
N ASP A 203 16.71 33.44 6.00
CA ASP A 203 15.91 32.78 4.94
C ASP A 203 15.63 31.31 5.30
N ASP A 204 14.70 30.69 4.58
CA ASP A 204 14.39 29.26 4.73
C ASP A 204 15.44 28.40 4.03
N HIS A 205 16.29 27.76 4.82
CA HIS A 205 17.34 26.83 4.35
C HIS A 205 17.04 25.37 4.68
N LEU A 206 15.78 25.08 5.04
CA LEU A 206 15.34 23.76 5.48
C LEU A 206 14.98 22.90 4.28
N ASP A 207 16.01 22.42 3.59
CA ASP A 207 15.91 21.54 2.42
C ASP A 207 15.56 20.09 2.81
N PRO A 208 14.98 19.28 1.89
CA PRO A 208 14.62 17.89 2.18
C PRO A 208 15.78 17.04 2.71
N ILE A 209 17.00 17.23 2.19
CA ILE A 209 18.19 16.50 2.64
C ILE A 209 18.62 16.89 4.07
N VAL A 210 18.38 18.15 4.45
CA VAL A 210 18.65 18.67 5.80
C VAL A 210 17.60 18.15 6.79
N ILE A 211 16.32 18.11 6.39
CA ILE A 211 15.26 17.51 7.20
C ILE A 211 15.56 16.03 7.45
N HIS A 212 15.99 15.31 6.40
CA HIS A 212 16.43 13.92 6.53
C HIS A 212 17.58 13.81 7.53
N TYR A 213 18.60 14.66 7.40
CA TYR A 213 19.72 14.70 8.35
C TYR A 213 19.26 14.88 9.80
N LEU A 214 18.42 15.88 10.08
CA LEU A 214 17.93 16.16 11.44
C LEU A 214 17.17 14.95 12.00
N TYR A 215 16.31 14.35 11.20
CA TYR A 215 15.57 13.14 11.57
C TYR A 215 16.49 11.97 11.84
N THR A 216 17.39 11.64 10.92
CA THR A 216 18.38 10.57 11.04
C THR A 216 19.27 10.76 12.27
N ARG A 217 19.84 11.96 12.45
CA ARG A 217 20.77 12.25 13.54
C ARG A 217 20.08 12.21 14.90
N SER A 218 18.79 12.54 14.97
CA SER A 218 18.02 12.52 16.22
C SER A 218 18.00 11.14 16.91
N PHE A 219 18.08 10.03 16.16
CA PHE A 219 18.15 8.68 16.75
C PHE A 219 19.39 8.47 17.63
N TYR A 220 20.49 9.15 17.29
CA TYR A 220 21.80 9.04 17.94
C TYR A 220 22.03 10.12 19.00
N LEU A 221 21.04 10.98 19.27
CA LEU A 221 21.12 12.06 20.25
C LEU A 221 20.22 11.84 21.48
N VAL A 222 19.47 10.74 21.49
CA VAL A 222 18.68 10.33 22.64
C VAL A 222 19.55 9.42 23.50
N ASP A 223 19.78 9.80 24.77
CA ASP A 223 20.35 8.90 25.76
C ASP A 223 19.26 7.90 26.20
N GLN A 224 19.33 6.69 25.63
CA GLN A 224 18.33 5.64 25.80
C GLN A 224 18.51 4.83 27.09
N THR A 225 19.51 5.14 27.91
CA THR A 225 19.70 4.54 29.24
C THR A 225 18.65 4.99 30.26
N ALA A 226 17.79 5.94 29.86
CA ALA A 226 16.65 6.45 30.61
C ALA A 226 15.28 6.22 29.91
N GLN A 227 15.23 5.57 28.74
CA GLN A 227 14.00 5.33 27.98
C GLN A 227 13.84 3.86 27.60
N ALA A 228 12.69 3.29 27.93
CA ALA A 228 12.34 1.93 27.56
C ALA A 228 12.01 1.84 26.05
N ASN A 229 12.38 0.72 25.43
CA ASN A 229 11.86 0.33 24.12
C ASN A 229 10.35 0.01 24.19
N LYS A 230 9.74 -0.31 23.05
CA LYS A 230 8.31 -0.66 22.93
C LYS A 230 7.85 -1.78 23.89
N ASP A 231 8.76 -2.64 24.34
CA ASP A 231 8.49 -3.78 25.24
C ASP A 231 8.78 -3.43 26.72
N GLY A 232 9.05 -2.16 27.04
CA GLY A 232 9.31 -1.70 28.40
C GLY A 232 10.76 -1.92 28.87
N GLN A 233 11.67 -2.38 28.00
CA GLN A 233 13.06 -2.68 28.35
C GLN A 233 13.94 -1.44 28.15
N VAL A 234 14.66 -1.04 29.19
CA VAL A 234 15.68 0.02 29.12
C VAL A 234 16.97 -0.59 28.58
N PHE A 235 17.59 0.03 27.57
CA PHE A 235 18.87 -0.40 27.04
C PHE A 235 19.98 -0.16 28.07
N ASP A 236 20.88 -1.13 28.24
CA ASP A 236 22.08 -0.94 29.06
C ASP A 236 22.97 0.17 28.46
N LYS A 237 23.83 0.81 29.27
CA LYS A 237 24.82 1.81 28.82
C LYS A 237 25.69 1.31 27.67
N ASP A 238 25.93 0.00 27.63
CA ASP A 238 26.72 -0.67 26.60
C ASP A 238 25.92 -0.98 25.32
N GLN A 239 24.59 -0.80 25.33
CA GLN A 239 23.69 -1.08 24.22
C GLN A 239 23.20 0.17 23.48
N GLY A 240 23.15 1.34 24.13
CA GLY A 240 22.68 2.57 23.49
C GLY A 240 23.56 3.06 22.34
N ILE A 241 22.98 3.63 21.29
CA ILE A 241 23.72 4.18 20.12
C ILE A 241 24.06 5.67 20.22
N TYR A 242 24.07 6.25 21.42
CA TYR A 242 24.31 7.69 21.59
C TYR A 242 25.69 8.12 21.04
N ILE A 243 25.70 9.16 20.22
CA ILE A 243 26.89 9.82 19.66
C ILE A 243 26.70 11.33 19.85
N ALA A 244 27.51 11.94 20.73
CA ALA A 244 27.44 13.37 21.01
C ALA A 244 27.69 14.24 19.75
N LEU A 245 27.18 15.46 19.77
CA LEU A 245 27.60 16.51 18.84
C LEU A 245 28.76 17.25 19.50
N ASP A 246 29.89 17.38 18.81
CA ASP A 246 31.08 18.03 19.36
C ASP A 246 31.65 19.07 18.38
N GLY A 247 32.04 20.23 18.90
CA GLY A 247 32.72 21.26 18.11
C GLY A 247 31.79 21.94 17.09
N LYS A 248 32.22 22.00 15.83
CA LYS A 248 31.50 22.77 14.80
C LYS A 248 30.12 22.20 14.48
N ILE A 249 29.95 20.88 14.52
CA ILE A 249 28.67 20.27 14.16
C ILE A 249 27.55 20.67 15.13
N GLU A 250 27.86 20.86 16.42
CA GLU A 250 26.87 21.28 17.41
C GLU A 250 26.23 22.62 17.02
N GLN A 251 27.05 23.61 16.66
CA GLN A 251 26.58 24.94 16.21
C GLN A 251 25.75 24.85 14.93
N VAL A 252 26.17 23.99 13.99
CA VAL A 252 25.47 23.78 12.72
C VAL A 252 24.11 23.11 12.97
N PHE A 253 24.08 22.08 13.81
CA PHE A 253 22.88 21.35 14.19
C PHE A 253 21.87 22.28 14.85
N ASP A 254 22.30 23.08 15.83
CA ASP A 254 21.45 24.05 16.53
C ASP A 254 20.84 25.09 15.58
N TYR A 255 21.61 25.58 14.61
CA TYR A 255 21.10 26.48 13.58
C TYR A 255 19.95 25.83 12.79
N PHE A 256 20.12 24.58 12.35
CA PHE A 256 19.09 23.89 11.57
C PHE A 256 17.92 23.38 12.40
N VAL A 257 18.09 23.11 13.70
CA VAL A 257 16.98 22.92 14.65
C VAL A 257 16.14 24.21 14.72
N GLY A 258 16.78 25.39 14.83
CA GLY A 258 16.06 26.66 14.79
C GLY A 258 15.33 26.92 13.47
N GLN A 259 15.94 26.53 12.34
CA GLN A 259 15.29 26.56 11.03
C GLN A 259 14.07 25.61 11.00
N ALA A 260 14.18 24.41 11.56
CA ALA A 260 13.09 23.44 11.65
C ALA A 260 11.93 23.94 12.53
N GLU A 261 12.21 24.60 13.66
CA GLU A 261 11.18 25.22 14.51
C GLU A 261 10.43 26.35 13.77
N LYS A 262 11.13 27.08 12.88
CA LYS A 262 10.59 28.26 12.18
C LYS A 262 9.91 27.95 10.83
N TYR A 263 10.47 27.03 10.05
CA TYR A 263 10.17 26.84 8.63
C TYR A 263 9.58 25.47 8.28
N TRP A 264 8.99 24.77 9.25
CA TRP A 264 8.31 23.49 8.98
C TRP A 264 7.05 23.63 8.11
N LEU A 265 6.44 24.82 8.03
CA LEU A 265 5.28 25.07 7.18
C LEU A 265 5.63 24.87 5.70
N ASN A 266 4.71 24.28 4.93
CA ASN A 266 4.83 24.03 3.48
C ASN A 266 5.90 22.99 3.06
N LYS A 267 6.47 22.21 4.00
CA LYS A 267 7.41 21.13 3.65
C LYS A 267 6.72 19.85 3.17
N GLY A 268 5.40 19.72 3.32
CA GLY A 268 4.67 18.51 2.96
C GLY A 268 4.66 17.48 4.10
N ILE A 269 3.71 16.54 4.05
CA ILE A 269 3.33 15.71 5.20
C ILE A 269 4.50 14.88 5.74
N TYR A 270 5.23 14.18 4.85
CA TYR A 270 6.36 13.34 5.26
C TYR A 270 7.49 14.15 5.92
N GLN A 271 7.83 15.30 5.33
CA GLN A 271 8.89 16.17 5.84
C GLN A 271 8.48 16.84 7.16
N GLU A 272 7.22 17.27 7.29
CA GLU A 272 6.66 17.76 8.55
C GLU A 272 6.74 16.69 9.66
N GLY A 273 6.43 15.43 9.35
CA GLY A 273 6.60 14.32 10.30
C GLY A 273 8.03 14.10 10.73
N MET A 274 8.98 14.10 9.79
CA MET A 274 10.41 13.98 10.09
C MET A 274 10.88 15.12 11.01
N VAL A 275 10.44 16.36 10.73
CA VAL A 275 10.72 17.53 11.59
C VAL A 275 10.11 17.35 12.98
N ALA A 276 8.85 16.93 13.08
CA ALA A 276 8.18 16.72 14.36
C ALA A 276 8.91 15.70 15.23
N LEU A 277 9.31 14.55 14.65
CA LEU A 277 10.07 13.51 15.36
C LEU A 277 11.45 14.01 15.76
N ALA A 278 12.18 14.66 14.84
CA ALA A 278 13.52 15.19 15.12
C ALA A 278 13.49 16.18 16.30
N LEU A 279 12.59 17.18 16.24
CA LEU A 279 12.43 18.21 17.26
C LEU A 279 11.93 17.63 18.60
N GLN A 280 11.02 16.67 18.57
CA GLN A 280 10.54 15.98 19.78
C GLN A 280 11.70 15.31 20.52
N ARG A 281 12.58 14.60 19.80
CA ARG A 281 13.72 13.84 20.36
C ARG A 281 14.80 14.74 20.93
N VAL A 282 15.04 15.90 20.33
CA VAL A 282 15.96 16.93 20.86
C VAL A 282 15.31 17.88 21.86
N LYS A 283 14.15 17.49 22.43
CA LYS A 283 13.46 18.18 23.52
C LYS A 283 12.99 19.61 23.17
N LYS A 284 12.53 19.80 21.93
CA LYS A 284 11.89 21.04 21.44
C LYS A 284 10.40 20.80 21.15
N PRO A 285 9.53 20.62 22.15
CA PRO A 285 8.18 20.07 21.96
C PRO A 285 7.14 21.04 21.38
N GLN A 286 7.41 22.35 21.34
CA GLN A 286 6.41 23.35 20.92
C GLN A 286 6.06 23.23 19.43
N ALA A 287 7.06 23.20 18.55
CA ALA A 287 6.84 23.03 17.11
C ALA A 287 6.25 21.65 16.75
N PRO A 288 6.73 20.50 17.28
CA PRO A 288 6.10 19.18 17.11
C PRO A 288 4.61 19.17 17.46
N ALA A 289 4.20 19.80 18.56
CA ALA A 289 2.80 19.87 18.94
C ALA A 289 1.96 20.65 17.90
N ALA A 290 2.49 21.75 17.36
CA ALA A 290 1.84 22.52 16.30
C ALA A 290 1.77 21.74 14.98
N ILE A 291 2.84 21.01 14.64
CA ILE A 291 2.89 20.14 13.46
C ILE A 291 1.84 19.03 13.56
N VAL A 292 1.80 18.29 14.67
CA VAL A 292 0.81 17.22 14.93
C VAL A 292 -0.61 17.76 14.80
N LYS A 293 -0.88 18.94 15.37
CA LYS A 293 -2.19 19.59 15.25
C LYS A 293 -2.55 19.85 13.78
N SER A 294 -1.65 20.47 13.01
CA SER A 294 -1.82 20.71 11.57
C SER A 294 -2.03 19.41 10.78
N LEU A 295 -1.22 18.39 11.03
CA LEU A 295 -1.33 17.08 10.38
C LEU A 295 -2.70 16.45 10.66
N LYS A 296 -3.17 16.50 11.91
CA LYS A 296 -4.47 15.97 12.30
C LYS A 296 -5.63 16.72 11.65
N GLU A 297 -5.58 18.06 11.63
CA GLU A 297 -6.60 18.92 10.99
C GLU A 297 -6.68 18.72 9.47
N ARG A 298 -5.56 18.40 8.82
CA ARG A 298 -5.49 18.13 7.37
C ARG A 298 -5.74 16.67 6.98
N SER A 299 -5.93 15.79 7.96
CA SER A 299 -6.23 14.37 7.72
C SER A 299 -7.72 14.17 7.42
N MET A 300 -8.03 13.09 6.72
CA MET A 300 -9.36 12.57 6.54
C MET A 300 -9.55 11.35 7.43
N GLU A 301 -10.76 11.16 7.94
CA GLU A 301 -11.15 10.03 8.76
C GLU A 301 -12.43 9.43 8.18
N LYS A 302 -12.41 8.14 7.87
CA LYS A 302 -13.58 7.38 7.46
C LYS A 302 -13.60 6.07 8.23
N GLU A 303 -14.76 5.64 8.70
CA GLU A 303 -14.91 4.39 9.45
C GLU A 303 -14.30 3.18 8.70
N GLU A 304 -14.54 3.07 7.40
CA GLU A 304 -14.05 1.93 6.60
C GLU A 304 -12.55 2.00 6.26
N LEU A 305 -11.98 3.20 6.12
CA LEU A 305 -10.61 3.42 5.65
C LEU A 305 -9.64 3.86 6.74
N GLY A 306 -10.12 4.20 7.93
CA GLY A 306 -9.32 4.82 8.98
C GLY A 306 -8.91 6.26 8.64
N ARG A 307 -7.71 6.64 9.08
CA ARG A 307 -7.17 8.01 8.96
C ARG A 307 -6.08 8.08 7.90
N TYR A 308 -6.12 9.10 7.05
CA TYR A 308 -5.16 9.27 5.96
C TYR A 308 -5.14 10.69 5.37
N TRP A 309 -4.26 10.95 4.42
CA TRP A 309 -4.18 12.22 3.70
C TRP A 309 -4.36 12.03 2.19
N LYS A 310 -4.94 13.02 1.52
CA LYS A 310 -4.91 13.11 0.05
C LYS A 310 -3.54 13.63 -0.36
N GLN A 311 -2.62 12.74 -0.68
CA GLN A 311 -1.30 13.10 -1.20
C GLN A 311 -1.05 12.35 -2.52
N PRO A 312 -0.77 13.07 -3.64
CA PRO A 312 -0.35 12.41 -4.86
C PRO A 312 1.02 11.77 -4.64
N ALA A 313 1.22 10.58 -5.19
CA ALA A 313 2.55 10.01 -5.32
C ALA A 313 3.40 10.92 -6.24
N GLY A 314 4.67 11.07 -5.91
CA GLY A 314 5.60 11.87 -6.72
C GLY A 314 6.92 11.15 -6.97
N TYR A 315 7.78 11.78 -7.78
CA TYR A 315 9.07 11.20 -8.19
C TYR A 315 10.16 11.32 -7.13
N PHE A 316 9.98 12.19 -6.12
CA PHE A 316 10.95 12.37 -5.07
C PHE A 316 10.77 11.34 -3.94
N TRP A 317 11.87 10.94 -3.30
CA TRP A 317 11.90 9.93 -2.25
C TRP A 317 11.00 10.25 -1.03
N TYR A 318 10.69 11.53 -0.80
CA TYR A 318 9.82 12.01 0.28
C TYR A 318 8.32 12.09 -0.12
N GLN A 319 7.94 11.56 -1.28
CA GLN A 319 6.57 11.63 -1.82
C GLN A 319 5.91 10.25 -1.97
N HIS A 320 6.42 9.23 -1.26
CA HIS A 320 5.86 7.88 -1.26
C HIS A 320 4.73 7.75 -0.22
N PRO A 321 3.48 7.46 -0.62
CA PRO A 321 2.34 7.47 0.30
C PRO A 321 2.44 6.44 1.44
N ILE A 322 2.97 5.24 1.16
CA ILE A 322 3.09 4.17 2.15
C ILE A 322 4.14 4.51 3.22
N GLU A 323 5.30 5.01 2.79
CA GLU A 323 6.35 5.49 3.71
C GLU A 323 5.86 6.71 4.50
N THR A 324 5.08 7.59 3.87
CA THR A 324 4.46 8.73 4.54
C THR A 324 3.53 8.26 5.64
N GLN A 325 2.63 7.34 5.34
CA GLN A 325 1.69 6.80 6.32
C GLN A 325 2.42 6.07 7.46
N ALA A 326 3.45 5.27 7.16
CA ALA A 326 4.26 4.59 8.16
C ALA A 326 4.94 5.59 9.13
N LEU A 327 5.53 6.67 8.60
CA LEU A 327 6.12 7.73 9.41
C LEU A 327 5.05 8.46 10.24
N MET A 328 3.85 8.69 9.70
CA MET A 328 2.78 9.33 10.46
C MET A 328 2.33 8.47 11.64
N ILE A 329 2.32 7.13 11.51
CA ILE A 329 2.04 6.25 12.64
C ILE A 329 3.05 6.51 13.77
N GLU A 330 4.34 6.61 13.46
CA GLU A 330 5.39 6.94 14.42
C GLU A 330 5.21 8.35 15.03
N VAL A 331 4.86 9.36 14.22
CA VAL A 331 4.57 10.73 14.69
C VAL A 331 3.42 10.73 15.71
N PHE A 332 2.31 10.05 15.40
CA PHE A 332 1.14 10.04 16.27
C PHE A 332 1.33 9.18 17.51
N ASP A 333 2.20 8.17 17.46
CA ASP A 333 2.60 7.36 18.61
C ASP A 333 3.58 8.12 19.53
N GLU A 334 4.69 8.62 18.99
CA GLU A 334 5.77 9.23 19.77
C GLU A 334 5.47 10.67 20.21
N VAL A 335 4.97 11.50 19.29
CA VAL A 335 4.77 12.94 19.52
C VAL A 335 3.36 13.19 20.06
N ALA A 336 2.34 12.71 19.36
CA ALA A 336 0.95 12.97 19.73
C ALA A 336 0.49 12.11 20.92
N LYS A 337 1.04 10.91 21.07
CA LYS A 337 0.59 9.86 22.00
C LYS A 337 -0.91 9.58 21.86
N ASP A 338 -1.39 9.55 20.62
CA ASP A 338 -2.80 9.38 20.27
C ASP A 338 -3.03 7.96 19.75
N ALA A 339 -3.27 7.02 20.68
CA ALA A 339 -3.45 5.61 20.36
C ALA A 339 -4.60 5.37 19.36
N ARG A 340 -5.69 6.13 19.43
CA ARG A 340 -6.80 5.98 18.49
C ARG A 340 -6.38 6.38 17.07
N ALA A 341 -5.70 7.51 16.93
CA ALA A 341 -5.18 7.93 15.63
C ALA A 341 -4.17 6.91 15.08
N VAL A 342 -3.33 6.31 15.92
CA VAL A 342 -2.41 5.22 15.52
C VAL A 342 -3.17 4.04 14.93
N GLU A 343 -4.22 3.55 15.59
CA GLU A 343 -5.02 2.42 15.07
C GLU A 343 -5.77 2.80 13.77
N ASP A 344 -6.30 4.02 13.66
CA ASP A 344 -6.94 4.51 12.43
C ASP A 344 -5.93 4.60 11.26
N LEU A 345 -4.70 5.03 11.53
CA LEU A 345 -3.63 5.12 10.52
C LEU A 345 -3.17 3.73 10.06
N LYS A 346 -3.10 2.75 10.98
CA LYS A 346 -2.81 1.34 10.69
C LYS A 346 -3.92 0.70 9.87
N LEU A 347 -5.18 0.99 10.17
CA LEU A 347 -6.33 0.51 9.41
C LEU A 347 -6.21 0.92 7.93
N TRP A 348 -5.82 2.17 7.66
CA TRP A 348 -5.61 2.62 6.29
C TRP A 348 -4.50 1.85 5.57
N LEU A 349 -3.37 1.56 6.24
CA LEU A 349 -2.29 0.75 5.65
C LEU A 349 -2.79 -0.64 5.24
N LEU A 350 -3.55 -1.31 6.11
CA LEU A 350 -4.10 -2.63 5.79
C LEU A 350 -5.13 -2.57 4.66
N LYS A 351 -6.01 -1.56 4.65
CA LYS A 351 -6.97 -1.34 3.57
C LYS A 351 -6.28 -1.03 2.25
N ASN A 352 -5.17 -0.31 2.26
CA ASN A 352 -4.35 -0.14 1.07
C ASN A 352 -3.76 -1.48 0.59
N LYS A 353 -3.22 -2.30 1.50
CA LYS A 353 -2.69 -3.64 1.17
C LYS A 353 -3.75 -4.60 0.63
N GLN A 354 -5.01 -4.44 1.04
CA GLN A 354 -6.14 -5.23 0.57
C GLN A 354 -6.31 -5.11 -0.96
N THR A 355 -6.23 -3.91 -1.52
CA THR A 355 -6.48 -3.65 -2.95
C THR A 355 -5.23 -3.37 -3.79
N ASN A 356 -4.04 -3.36 -3.17
CA ASN A 356 -2.78 -3.03 -3.85
C ASN A 356 -1.68 -4.03 -3.52
N HIS A 357 -0.79 -4.27 -4.48
CA HIS A 357 0.44 -5.02 -4.26
C HIS A 357 1.57 -4.06 -3.82
N TRP A 358 2.27 -4.39 -2.74
CA TRP A 358 3.39 -3.59 -2.23
C TRP A 358 4.70 -4.02 -2.90
N LYS A 359 5.07 -3.29 -3.96
CA LYS A 359 6.15 -3.63 -4.91
C LYS A 359 7.52 -3.00 -4.59
N THR A 360 7.71 -2.32 -3.46
CA THR A 360 8.99 -1.64 -3.18
C THR A 360 9.54 -2.01 -1.81
N THR A 361 10.86 -2.10 -1.73
CA THR A 361 11.53 -2.62 -0.55
C THR A 361 11.35 -1.69 0.67
N LYS A 362 11.63 -0.40 0.48
CA LYS A 362 11.51 0.60 1.54
C LYS A 362 10.08 0.76 2.07
N ALA A 363 9.09 0.83 1.17
CA ALA A 363 7.69 0.99 1.58
C ALA A 363 7.16 -0.22 2.33
N THR A 364 7.43 -1.44 1.84
CA THR A 364 7.01 -2.67 2.51
C THR A 364 7.63 -2.79 3.90
N ALA A 365 8.93 -2.52 4.02
CA ALA A 365 9.62 -2.54 5.31
C ALA A 365 9.06 -1.51 6.29
N SER A 366 8.81 -0.28 5.83
CA SER A 366 8.23 0.80 6.65
C SER A 366 6.80 0.49 7.10
N ALA A 367 5.98 -0.08 6.23
CA ALA A 367 4.61 -0.43 6.56
C ALA A 367 4.52 -1.62 7.52
N VAL A 368 5.37 -2.64 7.35
CA VAL A 368 5.48 -3.74 8.31
C VAL A 368 5.99 -3.23 9.65
N TYR A 369 6.99 -2.34 9.65
CA TYR A 369 7.45 -1.64 10.85
C TYR A 369 6.27 -0.98 11.60
N ALA A 370 5.50 -0.14 10.90
CA ALA A 370 4.44 0.64 11.52
C ALA A 370 3.26 -0.23 12.00
N LEU A 371 2.94 -1.31 11.29
CA LEU A 371 1.85 -2.23 11.65
C LEU A 371 2.18 -3.13 12.84
N LEU A 372 3.44 -3.56 12.96
CA LEU A 372 3.83 -4.57 13.94
C LEU A 372 4.38 -4.00 15.24
N MET A 373 4.74 -2.71 15.27
CA MET A 373 5.52 -2.13 16.37
C MET A 373 4.86 -0.95 17.07
N ASN A 374 3.82 -0.34 16.49
CA ASN A 374 3.08 0.77 17.09
C ASN A 374 1.66 0.33 17.49
N GLY A 375 1.27 0.63 18.73
CA GLY A 375 -0.06 0.31 19.26
C GLY A 375 -0.29 -1.18 19.51
N ASP A 376 -1.55 -1.63 19.38
CA ASP A 376 -1.92 -3.03 19.65
C ASP A 376 -1.33 -4.00 18.59
N ASN A 377 -0.76 -5.12 19.02
CA ASN A 377 -0.21 -6.13 18.12
C ASN A 377 -1.32 -7.06 17.59
N TRP A 378 -1.91 -6.69 16.46
CA TRP A 378 -2.99 -7.43 15.81
C TRP A 378 -2.59 -8.85 15.35
N LEU A 379 -1.30 -9.19 15.20
CA LEU A 379 -0.91 -10.56 14.85
C LEU A 379 -1.26 -11.58 15.95
N LEU A 380 -1.45 -11.11 17.19
CA LEU A 380 -1.78 -11.96 18.32
C LEU A 380 -3.27 -12.22 18.48
N ASP A 381 -4.12 -11.65 17.63
CA ASP A 381 -5.55 -11.92 17.59
C ASP A 381 -5.82 -13.29 16.91
N ASP A 382 -6.46 -14.23 17.60
CA ASP A 382 -6.87 -15.56 17.07
C ASP A 382 -8.31 -15.95 17.36
N GLN A 383 -9.10 -15.10 18.01
CA GLN A 383 -10.44 -15.51 18.38
C GLN A 383 -11.27 -15.67 17.09
N PRO A 384 -11.93 -16.82 16.86
CA PRO A 384 -12.73 -17.01 15.65
C PRO A 384 -13.82 -15.94 15.55
N VAL A 385 -13.95 -15.35 14.37
CA VAL A 385 -15.05 -14.43 14.07
C VAL A 385 -16.38 -15.17 14.13
N GLN A 386 -17.39 -14.54 14.71
CA GLN A 386 -18.71 -15.15 14.83
C GLN A 386 -19.54 -14.75 13.62
N ILE A 387 -19.89 -15.72 12.78
CA ILE A 387 -20.66 -15.49 11.55
C ILE A 387 -21.98 -16.25 11.62
N GLN A 388 -23.08 -15.55 11.39
CA GLN A 388 -24.40 -16.14 11.23
C GLN A 388 -24.91 -15.86 9.81
N LEU A 389 -25.20 -16.92 9.06
CA LEU A 389 -25.82 -16.86 7.73
C LEU A 389 -27.31 -17.20 7.84
N GLY A 390 -28.16 -16.19 7.69
CA GLY A 390 -29.59 -16.30 7.91
C GLY A 390 -30.11 -15.37 9.00
N LYS A 391 -31.41 -15.07 8.98
CA LYS A 391 -32.09 -14.35 10.07
C LYS A 391 -32.11 -15.16 11.36
N LYS A 392 -32.18 -16.49 11.25
CA LYS A 392 -32.19 -17.43 12.38
C LYS A 392 -30.93 -18.30 12.37
N PRO A 393 -30.44 -18.73 13.55
CA PRO A 393 -29.40 -19.75 13.62
C PRO A 393 -29.84 -21.04 12.93
N ASP A 394 -28.99 -21.56 12.04
CA ASP A 394 -29.17 -22.83 11.35
C ASP A 394 -27.98 -23.74 11.70
N PRO A 395 -28.18 -24.88 12.38
CA PRO A 395 -27.10 -25.76 12.80
C PRO A 395 -26.26 -26.30 11.64
N LEU A 396 -26.85 -26.57 10.47
CA LEU A 396 -26.10 -27.10 9.33
C LEU A 396 -25.15 -26.05 8.76
N ARG A 397 -25.62 -24.80 8.65
CA ARG A 397 -24.78 -23.68 8.19
C ARG A 397 -23.71 -23.34 9.22
N GLN A 398 -24.06 -23.35 10.50
CA GLN A 398 -23.12 -23.10 11.59
C GLN A 398 -22.00 -24.15 11.60
N ASN A 399 -22.34 -25.43 11.49
CA ASN A 399 -21.35 -26.51 11.40
C ASN A 399 -20.43 -26.35 10.18
N ALA A 400 -20.98 -25.92 9.03
CA ALA A 400 -20.18 -25.68 7.83
C ALA A 400 -19.22 -24.49 7.98
N ILE A 401 -19.64 -23.43 8.66
CA ILE A 401 -18.79 -22.27 8.99
C ILE A 401 -17.66 -22.71 9.94
N GLU A 402 -17.99 -23.43 11.02
CA GLU A 402 -17.00 -23.91 11.99
C GLU A 402 -15.99 -24.86 11.35
N ALA A 403 -16.45 -25.76 10.47
CA ALA A 403 -15.57 -26.64 9.71
C ALA A 403 -14.63 -25.86 8.78
N ALA A 404 -15.13 -24.82 8.10
CA ALA A 404 -14.31 -23.96 7.25
C ALA A 404 -13.30 -23.10 8.05
N GLN A 405 -13.69 -22.63 9.24
CA GLN A 405 -12.81 -21.90 10.15
C GLN A 405 -11.70 -22.80 10.72
N ALA A 406 -12.02 -24.06 11.03
CA ALA A 406 -11.06 -25.04 11.53
C ALA A 406 -9.97 -25.40 10.51
N SER A 407 -10.25 -25.25 9.21
CA SER A 407 -9.30 -25.47 8.11
C SER A 407 -8.78 -24.17 7.48
N SER A 408 -8.96 -23.04 8.17
CA SER A 408 -8.54 -21.72 7.68
C SER A 408 -7.02 -21.61 7.49
N GLU A 409 -6.61 -20.71 6.60
CA GLU A 409 -5.19 -20.41 6.34
C GLU A 409 -4.51 -19.93 7.63
N ALA A 410 -3.39 -20.55 8.00
CA ALA A 410 -2.65 -20.18 9.19
C ALA A 410 -2.25 -18.68 9.17
N GLY A 411 -2.37 -18.01 10.30
CA GLY A 411 -2.10 -16.57 10.41
C GLY A 411 -3.29 -15.72 9.96
N THR A 412 -3.56 -15.66 8.66
CA THR A 412 -4.63 -14.80 8.11
C THR A 412 -6.03 -15.23 8.56
N GLY A 413 -6.20 -16.52 8.87
CA GLY A 413 -7.49 -17.13 9.15
C GLY A 413 -8.43 -17.03 7.95
N TYR A 414 -7.87 -16.96 6.74
CA TYR A 414 -8.66 -16.93 5.51
C TYR A 414 -9.38 -18.27 5.33
N PHE A 415 -10.68 -18.22 5.14
CA PHE A 415 -11.47 -19.37 4.75
C PHE A 415 -12.54 -18.99 3.75
N LYS A 416 -13.07 -20.01 3.08
CA LYS A 416 -14.12 -19.88 2.08
C LYS A 416 -15.11 -21.01 2.20
N LEU A 417 -16.38 -20.67 2.05
CA LEU A 417 -17.50 -21.59 2.09
C LEU A 417 -18.45 -21.28 0.94
N ALA A 418 -18.92 -22.30 0.24
CA ALA A 418 -19.91 -22.14 -0.81
C ALA A 418 -21.11 -23.05 -0.56
N PHE A 419 -22.29 -22.56 -0.93
CA PHE A 419 -23.54 -23.29 -0.93
C PHE A 419 -24.08 -23.33 -2.36
N ASP A 420 -24.45 -24.52 -2.80
CA ASP A 420 -25.08 -24.74 -4.10
C ASP A 420 -26.58 -24.41 -4.04
N GLN A 421 -27.22 -24.36 -5.21
CA GLN A 421 -28.61 -23.89 -5.37
C GLN A 421 -29.60 -24.57 -4.41
N GLU A 422 -29.45 -25.86 -4.13
CA GLU A 422 -30.33 -26.64 -3.25
C GLU A 422 -30.23 -26.23 -1.77
N GLN A 423 -29.10 -25.62 -1.39
CA GLN A 423 -28.83 -25.17 -0.03
C GLN A 423 -29.17 -23.69 0.17
N MET A 424 -29.51 -22.98 -0.91
CA MET A 424 -29.86 -21.57 -0.89
C MET A 424 -31.31 -21.33 -0.44
N SER A 425 -31.53 -20.25 0.30
CA SER A 425 -32.87 -19.79 0.66
C SER A 425 -32.88 -18.28 0.82
N ASN A 426 -34.07 -17.66 0.75
CA ASN A 426 -34.24 -16.21 0.96
C ASN A 426 -33.73 -15.73 2.34
N ASP A 427 -33.60 -16.64 3.30
CA ASP A 427 -33.05 -16.35 4.62
C ASP A 427 -31.59 -15.87 4.56
N LEU A 428 -30.81 -16.36 3.58
CA LEU A 428 -29.41 -15.98 3.36
C LEU A 428 -29.21 -14.51 2.96
N ALA A 429 -30.29 -13.75 2.75
CA ALA A 429 -30.21 -12.31 2.49
C ALA A 429 -29.75 -11.52 3.72
N THR A 430 -29.63 -12.16 4.88
CA THR A 430 -29.14 -11.55 6.11
C THR A 430 -27.89 -12.29 6.59
N ILE A 431 -26.82 -11.52 6.81
CA ILE A 431 -25.60 -11.97 7.46
C ILE A 431 -25.36 -11.13 8.72
N LYS A 432 -24.89 -11.75 9.79
CA LYS A 432 -24.37 -11.06 10.97
C LYS A 432 -22.95 -11.52 11.22
N VAL A 433 -22.06 -10.55 11.46
CA VAL A 433 -20.66 -10.80 11.78
C VAL A 433 -20.34 -10.06 13.07
N SER A 434 -19.71 -10.75 14.00
CA SER A 434 -19.14 -10.16 15.21
C SER A 434 -17.66 -10.52 15.28
N ASN A 435 -16.80 -9.52 15.32
CA ASN A 435 -15.37 -9.69 15.49
C ASN A 435 -15.02 -9.50 16.98
N PRO A 436 -14.62 -10.56 17.70
CA PRO A 436 -14.22 -10.46 19.10
C PRO A 436 -12.81 -9.88 19.29
N ASN A 437 -12.05 -9.70 18.20
CA ASN A 437 -10.68 -9.23 18.22
C ASN A 437 -10.59 -7.69 18.13
N LYS A 438 -9.42 -7.14 18.46
CA LYS A 438 -9.17 -5.70 18.37
C LYS A 438 -8.82 -5.26 16.95
N GLY A 439 -8.08 -6.10 16.22
CA GLY A 439 -7.71 -5.84 14.84
C GLY A 439 -8.92 -5.91 13.90
N PRO A 440 -8.81 -5.30 12.70
CA PRO A 440 -9.87 -5.37 11.71
C PRO A 440 -10.05 -6.81 11.22
N ALA A 441 -11.25 -7.13 10.76
CA ALA A 441 -11.53 -8.35 10.02
C ALA A 441 -12.37 -7.98 8.80
N TRP A 442 -12.30 -8.77 7.73
CA TRP A 442 -13.05 -8.49 6.52
C TRP A 442 -13.46 -9.77 5.79
N GLY A 443 -14.49 -9.64 4.99
CA GLY A 443 -14.96 -10.72 4.13
C GLY A 443 -16.01 -10.22 3.17
N ALA A 444 -16.44 -11.11 2.29
CA ALA A 444 -17.41 -10.83 1.26
C ALA A 444 -18.38 -12.00 1.09
N VAL A 445 -19.60 -11.63 0.69
CA VAL A 445 -20.64 -12.58 0.30
C VAL A 445 -20.95 -12.35 -1.17
N TYR A 446 -20.95 -13.44 -1.93
CA TYR A 446 -21.26 -13.46 -3.34
C TYR A 446 -22.54 -14.24 -3.56
N TRP A 447 -23.58 -13.54 -4.03
CA TRP A 447 -24.83 -14.16 -4.44
C TRP A 447 -24.90 -14.17 -5.97
N GLN A 448 -24.65 -15.34 -6.58
CA GLN A 448 -24.53 -15.47 -8.02
C GLN A 448 -25.85 -15.97 -8.63
N TYR A 449 -26.32 -15.33 -9.70
CA TYR A 449 -27.53 -15.70 -10.43
C TYR A 449 -27.45 -15.23 -11.89
N PHE A 450 -28.36 -15.74 -12.72
CA PHE A 450 -28.53 -15.31 -14.11
C PHE A 450 -29.69 -14.32 -14.20
N GLU A 451 -29.52 -13.26 -14.98
CA GLU A 451 -30.54 -12.26 -15.26
C GLU A 451 -30.45 -11.82 -16.74
N GLN A 452 -31.54 -11.33 -17.28
CA GLN A 452 -31.57 -10.66 -18.58
C GLN A 452 -30.82 -9.33 -18.48
N LEU A 453 -29.86 -9.10 -19.39
CA LEU A 453 -28.96 -7.94 -19.30
C LEU A 453 -29.69 -6.60 -19.24
N ASP A 454 -30.84 -6.48 -19.90
CA ASP A 454 -31.70 -5.29 -19.94
C ASP A 454 -32.60 -5.11 -18.70
N LYS A 455 -32.51 -6.00 -17.71
CA LYS A 455 -33.18 -5.89 -16.40
C LYS A 455 -32.21 -5.64 -15.24
N ILE A 456 -30.95 -5.40 -15.56
CA ILE A 456 -29.93 -5.12 -14.56
C ILE A 456 -30.02 -3.64 -14.20
N ASP A 457 -30.33 -3.37 -12.94
CA ASP A 457 -30.35 -2.02 -12.39
C ASP A 457 -28.93 -1.46 -12.20
N GLN A 458 -28.82 -0.15 -12.02
CA GLN A 458 -27.55 0.47 -11.68
C GLN A 458 -27.13 0.14 -10.24
N PHE A 459 -25.83 -0.14 -10.02
CA PHE A 459 -25.27 -0.36 -8.70
C PHE A 459 -24.23 0.71 -8.34
N GLU A 460 -24.50 1.49 -7.30
CA GLU A 460 -23.64 2.63 -6.89
C GLU A 460 -23.05 2.50 -5.48
N GLU A 461 -23.47 1.51 -4.68
CA GLU A 461 -23.07 1.34 -3.28
C GLU A 461 -21.73 0.58 -3.14
N THR A 462 -20.70 1.06 -3.83
CA THR A 462 -19.39 0.39 -3.90
C THR A 462 -18.27 1.40 -4.17
N PRO A 463 -17.03 1.11 -3.75
CA PRO A 463 -15.84 1.94 -4.06
C PRO A 463 -15.59 2.24 -5.54
N LEU A 464 -16.20 1.47 -6.44
CA LEU A 464 -16.16 1.64 -7.89
C LEU A 464 -17.58 1.92 -8.38
N THR A 465 -17.82 3.04 -9.06
CA THR A 465 -19.14 3.36 -9.62
C THR A 465 -19.05 3.60 -11.10
N LEU A 466 -20.01 3.05 -11.86
CA LEU A 466 -20.05 3.10 -13.31
C LEU A 466 -21.37 3.71 -13.78
N GLN A 467 -21.26 4.60 -14.76
CA GLN A 467 -22.39 5.07 -15.56
C GLN A 467 -22.06 4.91 -17.03
N LYS A 468 -22.90 4.16 -17.76
CA LYS A 468 -22.78 3.95 -19.21
C LYS A 468 -23.84 4.76 -19.93
N GLN A 469 -23.44 5.51 -20.94
CA GLN A 469 -24.35 6.27 -21.80
C GLN A 469 -23.98 6.08 -23.27
N LEU A 470 -25.00 6.06 -24.13
CA LEU A 470 -24.83 6.08 -25.58
C LEU A 470 -25.15 7.46 -26.13
N PHE A 471 -24.33 7.94 -27.04
CA PHE A 471 -24.56 9.18 -27.78
C PHE A 471 -24.57 8.90 -29.29
N LYS A 472 -25.57 9.40 -30.01
CA LYS A 472 -25.53 9.50 -31.47
C LYS A 472 -24.62 10.67 -31.85
N VAL A 473 -23.70 10.41 -32.79
CA VAL A 473 -22.78 11.41 -33.31
C VAL A 473 -23.39 12.03 -34.57
N GLU A 474 -23.72 13.31 -34.50
CA GLU A 474 -24.25 14.08 -35.62
C GLU A 474 -23.23 15.13 -36.08
N LEU A 475 -23.24 15.46 -37.37
CA LEU A 475 -22.39 16.53 -37.91
C LEU A 475 -23.15 17.86 -37.82
N GLY A 476 -22.67 18.75 -36.96
CA GLY A 476 -23.11 20.13 -36.88
C GLY A 476 -22.19 21.10 -37.64
N PRO A 477 -22.55 22.40 -37.73
CA PRO A 477 -21.75 23.40 -38.44
C PRO A 477 -20.32 23.57 -37.90
N GLN A 478 -20.07 23.19 -36.64
CA GLN A 478 -18.76 23.31 -35.96
C GLN A 478 -18.07 21.95 -35.71
N GLY A 479 -18.61 20.84 -36.25
CA GLY A 479 -18.05 19.51 -36.07
C GLY A 479 -19.03 18.50 -35.44
N GLU A 480 -18.49 17.46 -34.80
CA GLU A 480 -19.30 16.41 -34.18
C GLU A 480 -20.09 16.95 -32.96
N VAL A 481 -21.39 16.70 -32.94
CA VAL A 481 -22.30 16.96 -31.82
C VAL A 481 -22.76 15.63 -31.25
N LEU A 482 -22.65 15.46 -29.93
CA LEU A 482 -23.10 14.27 -29.23
C LEU A 482 -24.52 14.47 -28.72
N ARG A 483 -25.47 13.66 -29.19
CA ARG A 483 -26.85 13.64 -28.68
C ARG A 483 -27.11 12.36 -27.89
N PRO A 484 -27.53 12.43 -26.61
CA PRO A 484 -27.88 11.23 -25.85
C PRO A 484 -28.91 10.38 -26.60
N VAL A 485 -28.69 9.07 -26.63
CA VAL A 485 -29.68 8.09 -27.11
C VAL A 485 -30.67 7.86 -25.96
N ALA A 486 -31.76 8.62 -25.98
CA ALA A 486 -32.83 8.48 -24.98
C ALA A 486 -33.61 7.18 -25.17
N GLU A 487 -34.37 6.78 -24.14
CA GLU A 487 -35.27 5.64 -24.21
C GLU A 487 -36.28 5.82 -25.38
N GLY A 488 -36.40 4.80 -26.23
CA GLY A 488 -37.24 4.85 -27.43
C GLY A 488 -36.62 5.57 -28.64
N ALA A 489 -35.38 6.06 -28.56
CA ALA A 489 -34.68 6.60 -29.72
C ALA A 489 -34.50 5.53 -30.81
N VAL A 490 -34.87 5.87 -32.04
CA VAL A 490 -34.71 5.00 -33.21
C VAL A 490 -33.38 5.33 -33.89
N LEU A 491 -32.51 4.33 -33.96
CA LEU A 491 -31.25 4.38 -34.69
C LEU A 491 -31.42 3.80 -36.10
N SER A 492 -30.50 4.13 -37.00
CA SER A 492 -30.48 3.58 -38.36
C SER A 492 -29.12 2.94 -38.68
N PRO A 493 -29.08 1.89 -39.50
CA PRO A 493 -27.81 1.35 -40.00
C PRO A 493 -26.94 2.44 -40.62
N GLY A 494 -25.66 2.46 -40.24
CA GLY A 494 -24.70 3.49 -40.65
C GLY A 494 -24.52 4.63 -39.64
N ASP A 495 -25.43 4.80 -38.67
CA ASP A 495 -25.26 5.77 -37.59
C ASP A 495 -23.94 5.52 -36.82
N LYS A 496 -23.22 6.60 -36.53
CA LYS A 496 -22.06 6.57 -35.65
C LYS A 496 -22.52 6.84 -34.23
N LEU A 497 -22.18 5.94 -33.32
CA LEU A 497 -22.41 6.11 -31.89
C LEU A 497 -21.09 6.35 -31.17
N LYS A 498 -21.19 6.97 -29.99
CA LYS A 498 -20.11 7.06 -29.03
C LYS A 498 -20.62 6.52 -27.70
N VAL A 499 -19.96 5.50 -27.19
CA VAL A 499 -20.15 5.03 -25.83
C VAL A 499 -19.39 5.97 -24.92
N ARG A 500 -20.03 6.43 -23.85
CA ARG A 500 -19.39 7.15 -22.74
C ARG A 500 -19.54 6.31 -21.48
N ILE A 501 -18.42 6.08 -20.80
CA ILE A 501 -18.40 5.42 -19.50
C ILE A 501 -17.80 6.41 -18.50
N GLU A 502 -18.56 6.74 -17.47
CA GLU A 502 -18.08 7.51 -16.33
C GLU A 502 -17.74 6.56 -15.19
N LEU A 503 -16.48 6.58 -14.76
CA LEU A 503 -15.96 5.74 -13.69
C LEU A 503 -15.54 6.63 -12.53
N ARG A 504 -16.12 6.41 -11.35
CA ARG A 504 -15.67 7.06 -10.11
C ARG A 504 -15.10 6.03 -9.14
N VAL A 505 -13.97 6.39 -8.54
CA VAL A 505 -13.12 5.53 -7.71
C VAL A 505 -12.80 6.26 -6.42
N ASP A 506 -13.08 5.66 -5.26
CA ASP A 506 -12.89 6.30 -3.96
C ASP A 506 -11.53 6.05 -3.29
N ARG A 507 -10.79 5.03 -3.75
CA ARG A 507 -9.49 4.57 -3.23
C ARG A 507 -8.60 3.99 -4.33
N PRO A 508 -7.27 4.07 -4.23
CA PRO A 508 -6.38 3.47 -5.22
C PRO A 508 -6.52 1.94 -5.23
N MET A 509 -6.53 1.35 -6.43
CA MET A 509 -6.58 -0.09 -6.64
C MET A 509 -5.61 -0.49 -7.77
N GLU A 510 -5.05 -1.69 -7.67
CA GLU A 510 -4.26 -2.30 -8.74
C GLU A 510 -5.01 -3.47 -9.40
N TYR A 511 -4.63 -3.77 -10.64
CA TYR A 511 -5.16 -4.92 -11.40
C TYR A 511 -6.68 -4.88 -11.57
N VAL A 512 -7.21 -3.73 -12.01
CA VAL A 512 -8.66 -3.55 -12.22
C VAL A 512 -9.01 -3.87 -13.67
N HIS A 513 -10.02 -4.70 -13.86
CA HIS A 513 -10.55 -5.07 -15.17
C HIS A 513 -11.93 -4.46 -15.34
N MET A 514 -12.15 -3.72 -16.43
CA MET A 514 -13.46 -3.24 -16.86
C MET A 514 -13.82 -3.88 -18.20
N LYS A 515 -15.02 -4.43 -18.28
CA LYS A 515 -15.56 -5.06 -19.48
C LYS A 515 -16.83 -4.34 -19.88
N ASP A 516 -16.83 -3.71 -21.04
CA ASP A 516 -18.02 -3.09 -21.59
C ASP A 516 -18.61 -3.94 -22.72
N MET A 517 -19.81 -4.47 -22.49
CA MET A 517 -20.55 -5.21 -23.51
C MET A 517 -21.15 -4.24 -24.55
N ARG A 518 -21.48 -4.76 -25.73
CA ARG A 518 -22.17 -4.00 -26.77
C ARG A 518 -23.36 -4.78 -27.32
N ALA A 519 -24.35 -4.07 -27.84
CA ALA A 519 -25.43 -4.69 -28.60
C ALA A 519 -24.89 -5.40 -29.85
N SER A 520 -25.46 -6.55 -30.21
CA SER A 520 -25.05 -7.34 -31.39
C SER A 520 -25.30 -6.62 -32.73
N GLY A 521 -26.14 -5.58 -32.75
CA GLY A 521 -26.31 -4.70 -33.90
C GLY A 521 -25.24 -3.61 -34.05
N LEU A 522 -24.27 -3.53 -33.14
CA LEU A 522 -23.23 -2.52 -33.11
C LEU A 522 -21.83 -3.13 -33.32
N GLU A 523 -21.03 -2.50 -34.17
CA GLU A 523 -19.62 -2.88 -34.38
C GLU A 523 -18.64 -1.81 -33.86
N PRO A 524 -17.52 -2.20 -33.23
CA PRO A 524 -16.47 -1.27 -32.85
C PRO A 524 -15.75 -0.70 -34.08
N ILE A 525 -15.51 0.61 -34.08
CA ILE A 525 -14.73 1.26 -35.15
C ILE A 525 -13.22 1.04 -34.96
N ASN A 526 -12.75 0.86 -33.71
CA ASN A 526 -11.37 0.48 -33.42
C ASN A 526 -11.32 -0.97 -32.93
N VAL A 527 -10.55 -1.82 -33.62
CA VAL A 527 -10.36 -3.24 -33.26
C VAL A 527 -8.93 -3.56 -32.81
N ILE A 528 -8.04 -2.57 -32.80
CA ILE A 528 -6.63 -2.79 -32.44
C ILE A 528 -6.47 -2.68 -30.93
N SER A 529 -6.02 -3.78 -30.32
CA SER A 529 -5.62 -3.80 -28.91
C SER A 529 -4.32 -3.01 -28.70
N ARG A 530 -4.30 -2.10 -27.73
CA ARG A 530 -3.15 -1.23 -27.47
C ARG A 530 -3.23 -0.55 -26.11
N TYR A 531 -2.09 -0.05 -25.64
CA TYR A 531 -2.07 0.93 -24.56
C TYR A 531 -2.65 2.27 -25.03
N LYS A 532 -3.48 2.85 -24.17
CA LYS A 532 -4.08 4.17 -24.35
C LYS A 532 -3.89 5.01 -23.10
N TRP A 533 -3.87 6.32 -23.32
CA TRP A 533 -3.92 7.32 -22.28
C TRP A 533 -5.06 8.28 -22.60
N GLN A 534 -6.09 8.33 -21.76
CA GLN A 534 -7.26 9.19 -21.94
C GLN A 534 -7.71 9.72 -20.57
N GLY A 535 -8.06 11.01 -20.50
CA GLY A 535 -8.62 11.60 -19.28
C GLY A 535 -7.70 11.51 -18.05
N GLY A 536 -6.38 11.47 -18.24
CA GLY A 536 -5.40 11.33 -17.15
C GLY A 536 -5.19 9.90 -16.66
N LEU A 537 -5.71 8.90 -17.35
CA LEU A 537 -5.62 7.49 -16.98
C LEU A 537 -5.05 6.64 -18.11
N GLY A 538 -4.09 5.76 -17.76
CA GLY A 538 -3.47 4.80 -18.67
C GLY A 538 -4.06 3.41 -18.52
N TYR A 539 -4.33 2.73 -19.63
CA TYR A 539 -4.89 1.38 -19.64
C TYR A 539 -4.53 0.62 -20.91
N TYR A 540 -4.61 -0.71 -20.85
CA TYR A 540 -4.58 -1.55 -22.06
C TYR A 540 -6.02 -1.83 -22.52
N GLU A 541 -6.32 -1.47 -23.76
CA GLU A 541 -7.62 -1.73 -24.39
C GLU A 541 -7.53 -2.98 -25.26
N SER A 542 -8.50 -3.89 -25.13
CA SER A 542 -8.63 -5.08 -25.98
C SER A 542 -10.08 -5.22 -26.47
N THR A 543 -10.27 -5.02 -27.77
CA THR A 543 -11.59 -5.11 -28.40
C THR A 543 -11.83 -6.54 -28.86
N ARG A 544 -12.92 -7.14 -28.37
CA ARG A 544 -13.43 -8.44 -28.79
C ARG A 544 -14.83 -8.26 -29.39
N ASP A 545 -15.36 -9.32 -29.99
CA ASP A 545 -16.66 -9.32 -30.68
C ASP A 545 -17.79 -8.81 -29.76
N VAL A 546 -17.94 -9.41 -28.59
CA VAL A 546 -19.06 -9.11 -27.67
C VAL A 546 -18.77 -7.95 -26.71
N SER A 547 -17.50 -7.56 -26.54
CA SER A 547 -17.12 -6.57 -25.51
C SER A 547 -15.79 -5.87 -25.77
N THR A 548 -15.64 -4.67 -25.22
CA THR A 548 -14.36 -3.95 -25.13
C THR A 548 -13.84 -4.11 -23.71
N ASN A 549 -12.62 -4.61 -23.56
CA ASN A 549 -12.00 -4.86 -22.26
C ASN A 549 -10.93 -3.80 -22.00
N PHE A 550 -10.87 -3.31 -20.77
CA PHE A 550 -9.94 -2.31 -20.30
C PHE A 550 -9.22 -2.86 -19.07
N PHE A 551 -7.89 -2.93 -19.15
CA PHE A 551 -7.04 -3.44 -18.07
C PHE A 551 -6.22 -2.29 -17.48
N PHE A 552 -6.46 -2.01 -16.20
CA PHE A 552 -5.79 -0.97 -15.43
C PHE A 552 -4.79 -1.61 -14.48
N SER A 553 -3.49 -1.45 -14.74
CA SER A 553 -2.46 -1.88 -13.79
C SER A 553 -2.49 -1.05 -12.50
N ASN A 554 -2.87 0.22 -12.60
CA ASN A 554 -3.07 1.15 -11.48
C ASN A 554 -4.27 2.04 -11.77
N LEU A 555 -5.22 2.10 -10.84
CA LEU A 555 -6.42 2.93 -10.90
C LEU A 555 -6.43 3.89 -9.69
N PRO A 556 -6.05 5.17 -9.89
CA PRO A 556 -6.04 6.16 -8.81
C PRO A 556 -7.45 6.59 -8.43
N THR A 557 -7.63 7.08 -7.20
CA THR A 557 -8.84 7.79 -6.79
C THR A 557 -9.16 8.94 -7.73
N GLY A 558 -10.41 9.06 -8.17
CA GLY A 558 -10.84 10.12 -9.08
C GLY A 558 -12.11 9.78 -9.84
N THR A 559 -12.43 10.64 -10.80
CA THR A 559 -13.51 10.44 -11.77
C THR A 559 -12.93 10.50 -13.17
N TYR A 560 -13.20 9.49 -13.98
CA TYR A 560 -12.66 9.31 -15.32
C TYR A 560 -13.80 9.13 -16.32
N VAL A 561 -13.63 9.70 -17.52
CA VAL A 561 -14.59 9.56 -18.61
C VAL A 561 -13.89 8.88 -19.78
N PHE A 562 -14.40 7.72 -20.18
CA PHE A 562 -13.94 6.97 -21.33
C PHE A 562 -14.94 7.13 -22.46
N GLU A 563 -14.41 7.35 -23.66
CA GLU A 563 -15.25 7.43 -24.85
C GLU A 563 -14.67 6.61 -25.97
N TYR A 564 -15.50 5.79 -26.60
CA TYR A 564 -15.08 5.06 -27.79
C TYR A 564 -16.22 4.91 -28.81
N PRO A 565 -15.89 4.94 -30.11
CA PRO A 565 -16.89 4.98 -31.17
C PRO A 565 -17.35 3.57 -31.60
N LEU A 566 -18.65 3.45 -31.86
CA LEU A 566 -19.31 2.29 -32.45
C LEU A 566 -20.03 2.69 -33.74
N ARG A 567 -20.37 1.71 -34.57
CA ARG A 567 -21.21 1.87 -35.76
C ARG A 567 -22.41 0.95 -35.70
N VAL A 568 -23.58 1.47 -36.06
CA VAL A 568 -24.80 0.67 -36.20
C VAL A 568 -24.75 -0.10 -37.52
N VAL A 569 -24.98 -1.41 -37.48
CA VAL A 569 -24.87 -2.30 -38.65
C VAL A 569 -26.16 -3.05 -38.94
N HIS A 570 -26.79 -3.65 -37.92
CA HIS A 570 -27.97 -4.49 -38.10
C HIS A 570 -29.24 -3.84 -37.55
N LYS A 571 -30.36 -4.05 -38.27
CA LYS A 571 -31.70 -3.69 -37.82
C LYS A 571 -32.21 -4.67 -36.79
N GLY A 572 -33.00 -4.20 -35.82
CA GLY A 572 -33.56 -5.02 -34.76
C GLY A 572 -33.68 -4.30 -33.43
N ASP A 573 -34.07 -5.06 -32.41
CA ASP A 573 -34.16 -4.61 -31.02
C ASP A 573 -33.17 -5.42 -30.18
N PHE A 574 -32.17 -4.73 -29.64
CA PHE A 574 -30.99 -5.34 -29.02
C PHE A 574 -30.81 -4.88 -27.58
N SER A 575 -30.44 -5.80 -26.70
CA SER A 575 -29.85 -5.41 -25.41
C SER A 575 -28.44 -4.85 -25.66
N ASN A 576 -28.16 -3.68 -25.11
CA ASN A 576 -26.85 -3.03 -25.18
C ASN A 576 -25.83 -3.58 -24.18
N GLY A 577 -26.24 -4.59 -23.40
CA GLY A 577 -25.45 -5.15 -22.31
C GLY A 577 -25.10 -4.12 -21.23
N ILE A 578 -24.23 -4.54 -20.32
CA ILE A 578 -23.75 -3.71 -19.20
C ILE A 578 -22.25 -3.46 -19.32
N THR A 579 -21.77 -2.43 -18.64
CA THR A 579 -20.36 -2.33 -18.27
C THR A 579 -20.17 -2.94 -16.88
N THR A 580 -19.20 -3.84 -16.72
CA THR A 580 -18.76 -4.34 -15.41
C THR A 580 -17.35 -3.88 -15.11
N ILE A 581 -17.01 -3.66 -13.84
CA ILE A 581 -15.65 -3.38 -13.38
C ILE A 581 -15.37 -4.15 -12.10
N GLN A 582 -14.16 -4.71 -11.98
CA GLN A 582 -13.76 -5.49 -10.81
C GLN A 582 -12.27 -5.35 -10.53
N CYS A 583 -11.91 -5.26 -9.25
CA CYS A 583 -10.52 -5.42 -8.80
C CYS A 583 -10.16 -6.92 -8.81
N MET A 584 -9.23 -7.33 -9.66
CA MET A 584 -8.86 -8.76 -9.77
C MET A 584 -7.99 -9.22 -8.59
N TYR A 585 -7.41 -8.29 -7.83
CA TYR A 585 -6.65 -8.58 -6.61
C TYR A 585 -7.55 -8.72 -5.38
N ALA A 586 -8.73 -8.09 -5.39
CA ALA A 586 -9.73 -8.09 -4.34
C ALA A 586 -11.13 -8.14 -4.99
N PRO A 587 -11.61 -9.34 -5.39
CA PRO A 587 -12.78 -9.52 -6.24
C PRO A 587 -14.10 -9.02 -5.63
N GLU A 588 -14.12 -8.78 -4.32
CA GLU A 588 -15.24 -8.20 -3.59
C GLU A 588 -15.52 -6.74 -4.02
N PHE A 589 -14.52 -6.04 -4.56
CA PHE A 589 -14.69 -4.70 -5.13
C PHE A 589 -15.08 -4.81 -6.60
N THR A 590 -16.39 -4.83 -6.83
CA THR A 590 -17.01 -4.92 -8.15
C THR A 590 -18.13 -3.89 -8.30
N SER A 591 -18.47 -3.58 -9.55
CA SER A 591 -19.60 -2.70 -9.91
C SER A 591 -20.09 -2.97 -11.32
N HIS A 592 -21.29 -2.49 -11.63
CA HIS A 592 -21.85 -2.53 -12.96
C HIS A 592 -22.77 -1.34 -13.25
N SER A 593 -22.87 -0.98 -14.53
CA SER A 593 -23.90 -0.07 -15.03
C SER A 593 -25.25 -0.78 -15.09
N GLU A 594 -26.31 0.01 -15.30
CA GLU A 594 -27.59 -0.53 -15.78
C GLU A 594 -27.48 -1.14 -17.18
N GLY A 595 -28.46 -1.97 -17.52
CA GLY A 595 -28.69 -2.45 -18.87
C GLY A 595 -29.76 -1.64 -19.59
N VAL A 596 -29.55 -1.36 -20.87
CA VAL A 596 -30.53 -0.63 -21.70
C VAL A 596 -30.76 -1.35 -23.02
N ARG A 597 -31.92 -1.12 -23.64
CA ARG A 597 -32.25 -1.60 -24.98
C ARG A 597 -32.05 -0.51 -26.03
N ILE A 598 -31.69 -0.92 -27.24
CA ILE A 598 -31.60 -0.03 -28.40
C ILE A 598 -32.42 -0.60 -29.55
N ARG A 599 -33.10 0.29 -30.28
CA ARG A 599 -33.90 -0.06 -31.46
C ARG A 599 -33.26 0.52 -32.71
N VAL A 600 -33.11 -0.32 -33.73
CA VAL A 600 -32.54 0.04 -35.04
C VAL A 600 -33.55 -0.32 -36.14
N ASP A 601 -33.99 0.67 -36.92
CA ASP A 601 -35.02 0.50 -37.96
C ASP A 601 -34.49 0.55 -39.40
#